data_AF-A0A3N6GYV2-F1
#
_entry.id   AF-A0A3N6GYV2-F1
#
_cell.length_a   1.000
_cell.length_b   1.000
_cell.length_c   1.000
_cell.angle_alpha   90.00
_cell.angle_beta   90.00
_cell.angle_gamma   90.00
#
_symmetry.space_group_name_H-M   'P 1'
#
loop_
_entity.id
_entity.type
_entity.pdbx_description
1 polymer ?
#
loop_
_entity_poly.entity_id
_entity_poly.type
_entity_poly.pdbx_seq_one_letter_code
_entity_poly.pdbx_strand_id
1 'polypeptide(L)'
;MTESAPPKNSAPWSRSSRRPSDDTSRHIHSPVSDQTGFSIRTSGEQRPSGFLLRQSADAEVYWLVCRRPAFRRVAFLRALHSCANHSYANRDLGR
;
A
#
# COMPACT_ATOMS: atom_id res chain seq x y z
N MET A 1 0.97 52.81 -16.65
CA MET A 1 -0.38 52.21 -16.54
C MET A 1 -0.25 50.71 -16.83
N THR A 2 -0.36 49.74 -15.94
CA THR A 2 -0.43 49.62 -14.47
C THR A 2 -0.15 48.14 -14.28
N GLU A 3 1.04 47.78 -13.80
CA GLU A 3 1.35 46.42 -13.36
C GLU A 3 0.55 46.20 -12.08
N SER A 4 -0.54 45.44 -12.20
CA SER A 4 -1.48 45.20 -11.12
C SER A 4 -0.85 44.27 -10.10
N ALA A 5 -0.47 44.85 -8.96
CA ALA A 5 0.04 44.12 -7.81
C ALA A 5 -0.92 42.97 -7.42
N PRO A 6 -0.39 41.81 -6.97
CA PRO A 6 -1.24 40.72 -6.53
C PRO A 6 -2.08 41.19 -5.32
N PRO A 7 -3.34 40.74 -5.20
CA PRO A 7 -4.23 41.22 -4.13
C PRO A 7 -3.63 40.89 -2.76
N LYS A 8 -3.53 41.89 -1.89
CA LYS A 8 -2.93 41.84 -0.54
C LYS A 8 -3.67 40.93 0.46
N ASN A 9 -4.60 40.09 -0.02
CA ASN A 9 -5.57 39.37 0.79
C ASN A 9 -5.65 37.89 0.41
N SER A 10 -4.63 37.32 -0.25
CA SER A 10 -4.53 35.86 -0.37
C SER A 10 -4.27 35.31 1.04
N ALA A 11 -5.34 34.88 1.70
CA ALA A 11 -5.31 34.38 3.05
C ALA A 11 -4.24 33.27 3.20
N PRO A 12 -3.62 33.13 4.39
CA PRO A 12 -2.48 32.22 4.59
C PRO A 12 -2.79 30.75 4.25
N TRP A 13 -4.07 30.38 4.17
CA TRP A 13 -4.54 29.05 3.79
C TRP A 13 -4.63 28.81 2.27
N SER A 14 -4.44 29.85 1.44
CA SER A 14 -4.57 29.76 -0.04
C SER A 14 -3.43 29.04 -0.74
N ARG A 15 -2.32 28.78 -0.03
CA ARG A 15 -1.25 27.89 -0.52
C ARG A 15 -1.35 26.55 0.19
N SER A 16 -2.23 25.67 -0.29
CA SER A 16 -1.96 24.25 -0.15
C SER A 16 -0.78 23.94 -1.06
N SER A 17 0.43 24.20 -0.58
CA SER A 17 1.65 23.76 -1.25
C SER A 17 1.53 22.24 -1.34
N ARG A 18 1.28 21.75 -2.55
CA ARG A 18 1.11 20.33 -2.84
C ARG A 18 2.40 19.64 -2.39
N ARG A 19 2.40 19.03 -1.21
CA ARG A 19 3.58 18.31 -0.72
C ARG A 19 3.74 17.07 -1.58
N PRO A 20 4.95 16.81 -2.11
CA PRO A 20 5.19 15.58 -2.83
C PRO A 20 4.88 14.40 -1.91
N SER A 21 4.21 13.39 -2.45
CA SER A 21 3.78 12.19 -1.72
C SER A 21 4.92 11.54 -0.95
N ASP A 22 6.16 11.64 -1.45
CA ASP A 22 7.36 11.05 -0.87
C ASP A 22 7.71 11.61 0.53
N ASP A 23 7.28 12.83 0.85
CA ASP A 23 7.53 13.46 2.15
C ASP A 23 6.89 12.64 3.29
N THR A 24 5.68 12.11 3.04
CA THR A 24 4.97 11.29 4.03
C THR A 24 5.62 9.92 4.24
N SER A 25 6.33 9.36 3.24
CA SER A 25 7.01 8.06 3.38
C SER A 25 8.10 8.09 4.46
N ARG A 26 8.75 9.24 4.66
CA ARG A 26 9.83 9.43 5.65
C ARG A 26 9.34 9.44 7.10
N HIS A 27 8.03 9.56 7.30
CA HIS A 27 7.40 9.66 8.62
C HIS A 27 6.56 8.42 8.97
N ILE A 28 6.67 7.33 8.20
CA ILE A 28 5.98 6.07 8.51
C ILE A 28 6.73 5.36 9.65
N HIS A 29 5.98 4.92 10.67
CA HIS A 29 6.51 4.24 11.85
C HIS A 29 7.32 2.98 11.53
N SER A 30 6.95 2.27 10.47
CA SER A 30 7.72 1.14 9.96
C SER A 30 8.29 1.53 8.59
N PRO A 31 9.50 2.13 8.54
CA PRO A 31 10.20 2.38 7.29
C PRO A 31 10.79 1.05 6.80
N VAL A 32 9.94 0.05 6.55
CA VAL A 32 10.34 -1.09 5.74
C VAL A 32 10.57 -0.54 4.33
N SER A 33 11.76 -0.80 3.80
CA SER A 33 12.12 -0.49 2.43
C SER A 33 11.03 -1.06 1.52
N ASP A 34 10.48 -0.17 0.71
CA ASP A 34 9.69 -0.54 -0.45
C ASP A 34 8.30 -1.13 -0.14
N GLN A 35 7.43 -0.99 -1.12
CA GLN A 35 6.03 -1.36 -1.01
C GLN A 35 5.88 -2.83 -0.62
N THR A 36 4.86 -3.14 0.19
CA THR A 36 4.51 -4.52 0.51
C THR A 36 4.00 -5.20 -0.74
N GLY A 37 4.77 -6.13 -1.31
CA GLY A 37 4.34 -6.86 -2.52
C GLY A 37 3.28 -7.93 -2.25
N PHE A 38 3.19 -8.45 -1.01
CA PHE A 38 2.33 -9.60 -0.71
C PHE A 38 1.84 -9.62 0.74
N SER A 39 0.56 -9.94 0.95
CA SER A 39 -0.07 -10.07 2.27
C SER A 39 -0.90 -11.36 2.38
N ILE A 40 -0.67 -12.16 3.43
CA ILE A 40 -1.48 -13.33 3.76
C ILE A 40 -2.52 -12.95 4.81
N ARG A 41 -3.78 -13.33 4.57
CA ARG A 41 -4.90 -13.07 5.48
C ARG A 41 -5.61 -14.37 5.85
N THR A 42 -5.74 -14.60 7.15
CA THR A 42 -6.36 -15.82 7.72
C THR A 42 -7.77 -15.55 8.22
N SER A 43 -8.47 -16.58 8.71
CA SER A 43 -9.82 -16.51 9.31
C SER A 43 -10.98 -16.34 8.32
N GLY A 44 -10.74 -16.44 7.01
CA GLY A 44 -11.79 -16.40 5.98
C GLY A 44 -12.41 -15.03 5.74
N GLU A 45 -11.87 -14.00 6.36
CA GLU A 45 -12.41 -12.65 6.31
C GLU A 45 -11.78 -11.87 5.17
N GLN A 46 -12.54 -11.53 4.14
CA GLN A 46 -12.06 -10.79 2.97
C GLN A 46 -12.10 -9.28 3.20
N ARG A 47 -11.32 -8.79 4.19
CA ARG A 47 -11.21 -7.34 4.45
C ARG A 47 -9.79 -6.89 4.78
N PRO A 48 -9.31 -5.77 4.23
CA PRO A 48 -7.94 -5.27 4.46
C PRO A 48 -7.74 -4.66 5.85
N SER A 49 -8.81 -4.37 6.60
CA SER A 49 -8.80 -4.01 8.03
C SER A 49 -7.88 -2.84 8.43
N GLY A 50 -7.55 -1.92 7.50
CA GLY A 50 -6.66 -0.79 7.79
C GLY A 50 -5.19 -1.15 8.04
N PHE A 51 -4.79 -2.40 7.78
CA PHE A 51 -3.41 -2.84 7.98
C PHE A 51 -2.54 -2.41 6.80
N LEU A 52 -1.51 -1.62 7.09
CA LEU A 52 -0.50 -1.14 6.13
C LEU A 52 -1.07 -0.40 4.91
N LEU A 53 -2.18 0.34 5.06
CA LEU A 53 -2.93 1.00 3.97
C LEU A 53 -2.08 1.60 2.84
N ARG A 54 -1.05 2.38 3.19
CA ARG A 54 -0.16 3.01 2.20
C ARG A 54 0.86 2.04 1.62
N GLN A 55 1.43 1.17 2.46
CA GLN A 55 2.48 0.24 2.04
C GLN A 55 1.91 -0.94 1.25
N SER A 56 0.65 -1.28 1.47
CA SER A 56 -0.06 -2.36 0.78
C SER A 56 -0.95 -1.86 -0.37
N ALA A 57 -0.70 -0.66 -0.89
CA ALA A 57 -1.53 -0.08 -1.95
C ALA A 57 -1.55 -0.97 -3.21
N ASP A 58 -0.40 -1.56 -3.55
CA ASP A 58 -0.21 -2.44 -4.70
C ASP A 58 0.07 -3.90 -4.27
N ALA A 59 -0.27 -4.27 -3.03
CA ALA A 59 0.01 -5.61 -2.52
C ALA A 59 -0.94 -6.67 -3.11
N GLU A 60 -0.39 -7.81 -3.51
CA GLU A 60 -1.19 -9.02 -3.75
C GLU A 60 -1.70 -9.58 -2.42
N VAL A 61 -2.99 -9.95 -2.36
CA VAL A 61 -3.61 -10.44 -1.12
C VAL A 61 -4.10 -11.88 -1.26
N TYR A 62 -3.59 -12.76 -0.40
CA TYR A 62 -4.01 -14.16 -0.32
C TYR A 62 -4.93 -14.40 0.87
N TRP A 63 -6.19 -14.77 0.62
CA TRP A 63 -7.20 -15.04 1.65
C TRP A 63 -7.31 -16.54 1.96
N LEU A 64 -7.23 -16.88 3.24
CA LEU A 64 -7.26 -18.24 3.75
C LEU A 64 -8.35 -18.40 4.82
N VAL A 65 -9.17 -19.46 4.70
CA VAL A 65 -10.26 -19.78 5.64
C VAL A 65 -9.77 -20.37 6.97
N CYS A 66 -8.50 -20.75 7.04
CA CYS A 66 -7.87 -21.28 8.24
C CYS A 66 -7.87 -20.26 9.38
N ARG A 67 -8.33 -20.66 10.57
CA ARG A 67 -8.15 -19.85 11.79
C ARG A 67 -6.67 -19.81 12.17
N ARG A 68 -6.23 -18.72 12.80
CA ARG A 68 -4.83 -18.53 13.25
C ARG A 68 -4.23 -19.74 13.99
N PRO A 69 -4.88 -20.39 14.98
CA PRO A 69 -4.30 -21.55 15.66
C PRO A 69 -4.09 -22.78 14.76
N ALA A 70 -4.78 -22.86 13.63
CA ALA A 70 -4.60 -23.93 12.64
C ALA A 70 -3.60 -23.54 11.52
N PHE A 71 -3.01 -22.35 11.57
CA PHE A 71 -2.09 -21.87 10.54
C PHE A 71 -0.76 -22.64 10.61
N ARG A 72 -0.61 -23.59 9.68
CA ARG A 72 0.57 -24.47 9.59
C ARG A 72 1.54 -23.98 8.52
N ARG A 73 2.79 -24.44 8.60
CA ARG A 73 3.84 -24.22 7.57
C ARG A 73 3.35 -24.54 6.15
N VAL A 74 2.57 -25.61 5.99
CA VAL A 74 1.99 -25.97 4.68
C VAL A 74 1.08 -24.86 4.14
N ALA A 75 0.26 -24.22 4.98
CA ALA A 75 -0.60 -23.12 4.56
C ALA A 75 0.22 -21.89 4.12
N PHE A 76 1.30 -21.60 4.84
CA PHE A 76 2.25 -20.55 4.46
C PHE A 76 2.91 -20.84 3.10
N LEU A 77 3.43 -22.06 2.91
CA LEU A 77 4.05 -22.45 1.64
C LEU A 77 3.07 -22.45 0.46
N ARG A 78 1.81 -22.84 0.68
CA ARG A 78 0.76 -22.73 -0.34
C ARG A 78 0.49 -21.28 -0.74
N ALA A 79 0.51 -20.36 0.22
CA ALA A 79 0.35 -18.94 -0.05
C ALA A 79 1.54 -18.38 -0.85
N LEU A 80 2.78 -18.73 -0.47
CA LEU A 80 3.98 -18.34 -1.23
C LEU A 80 3.98 -18.90 -2.65
N HIS A 81 3.62 -20.17 -2.81
CA HIS A 81 3.52 -20.79 -4.13
C HIS A 81 2.46 -20.10 -5.00
N SER A 82 1.32 -19.73 -4.42
CA SER A 82 0.29 -18.97 -5.12
C SER A 82 0.80 -17.61 -5.58
N CYS A 83 1.53 -16.88 -4.73
CA CYS A 83 2.13 -15.59 -5.07
C CYS A 83 3.20 -15.74 -6.16
N ALA A 84 4.08 -16.74 -6.05
CA ALA A 84 5.08 -17.02 -7.07
C ALA A 84 4.42 -17.28 -8.43
N ASN A 85 3.43 -18.18 -8.50
CA ASN A 85 2.72 -18.48 -9.73
C ASN A 85 2.02 -17.27 -10.33
N HIS A 86 1.42 -16.42 -9.48
CA HIS A 86 0.80 -15.18 -9.95
C HIS A 86 1.85 -14.20 -10.51
N SER A 87 2.96 -14.03 -9.81
CA SER A 87 4.04 -13.13 -10.24
C SER A 87 4.69 -13.56 -11.57
N TYR A 88 4.86 -14.87 -11.79
CA TYR A 88 5.35 -15.38 -13.08
C TYR A 88 4.35 -15.10 -14.20
N ALA A 89 3.06 -15.37 -13.99
CA ALA A 89 2.04 -15.06 -14.98
C ALA A 89 1.91 -13.55 -15.28
N ASN A 90 2.12 -12.69 -14.27
CA ASN A 90 2.02 -11.24 -14.42
C ASN A 90 3.24 -10.63 -15.13
N ARG A 91 4.44 -11.22 -14.96
CA ARG A 91 5.66 -10.83 -15.69
C ARG A 91 5.56 -11.06 -17.18
N ASP A 92 4.92 -12.16 -17.59
CA ASP A 92 4.70 -12.46 -19.01
C ASP A 92 3.70 -11.50 -19.68
N LEU A 93 2.92 -10.76 -18.88
CA LEU A 93 1.94 -9.77 -19.34
C LEU A 93 2.49 -8.33 -19.36
N GLY A 94 3.79 -8.12 -19.11
CA GLY A 94 4.48 -6.85 -19.33
C GLY A 94 4.09 -5.73 -18.35
N ARG A 95 3.77 -6.09 -17.10
CA ARG A 95 3.59 -5.12 -16.00
C ARG A 95 4.88 -4.86 -15.24
#